data_AF-A0A0D9P9T8-F1
#
_entry.id   AF-A0A0D9P9T8-F1
#
_cell.length_a   1.000
_cell.length_b   1.000
_cell.length_c   1.000
_cell.angle_alpha   90.00
_cell.angle_beta   90.00
_cell.angle_gamma   90.00
#
_symmetry.space_group_name_H-M   'P 1'
#
loop_
_entity.id
_entity.type
_entity.pdbx_description
1 polymer ?
#
loop_
_entity_poly.entity_id
_entity_poly.type
_entity_poly.pdbx_seq_one_letter_code
_entity_poly.pdbx_strand_id
1 'polypeptide(L)'
;MAAPPETNIRNLTGVWRMSKTLSDDMGPSFAIQGIPWIVRKAISWATITGNLTQSTDNAGNTTITVAQTASGGIKGETEIYNLDEREYKAGSAMFGVQRIRAGWVDFRVKKPLSLSGRPFDTYLSEGWIEDDDPNVAGHITAYIVSEQAGWSVEQV
;
A
#
# COMPACT_ATOMS: atom_id res chain seq x y z
N MET A 1 6.62 11.65 2.93
CA MET A 1 6.39 12.63 1.85
C MET A 1 5.64 13.81 2.45
N ALA A 2 5.75 15.02 1.91
CA ALA A 2 4.88 16.12 2.34
C ALA A 2 3.57 16.04 1.54
N ALA A 3 2.44 16.14 2.23
CA ALA A 3 1.11 16.23 1.63
C ALA A 3 0.63 17.69 1.67
N PRO A 4 -0.08 18.18 0.63
CA PRO A 4 -0.82 19.42 0.71
C PRO A 4 -1.85 19.39 1.86
N PRO A 5 -2.15 20.53 2.52
CA PRO A 5 -3.09 20.57 3.65
C PRO A 5 -4.50 20.04 3.34
N GLU A 6 -4.91 20.11 2.07
CA GLU A 6 -6.20 19.62 1.59
C GLU A 6 -6.24 18.10 1.34
N THR A 7 -5.09 17.42 1.31
CA THR A 7 -5.05 15.98 1.13
C THR A 7 -5.31 15.28 2.46
N ASN A 8 -6.23 14.31 2.44
CA ASN A 8 -6.46 13.38 3.54
C ASN A 8 -6.66 11.97 2.99
N ILE A 9 -6.81 10.99 3.88
CA ILE A 9 -6.97 9.57 3.53
C ILE A 9 -8.19 9.28 2.63
N ARG A 10 -9.19 10.18 2.63
CA ARG A 10 -10.39 10.08 1.79
C ARG A 10 -10.16 10.61 0.38
N ASN A 11 -9.07 11.33 0.14
CA ASN A 11 -8.65 11.76 -1.18
C ASN A 11 -7.13 11.82 -1.30
N LEU A 12 -6.54 10.69 -1.68
CA LEU A 12 -5.12 10.51 -1.99
C LEU A 12 -4.77 10.91 -3.43
N THR A 13 -5.72 11.43 -4.20
CA THR A 13 -5.50 11.76 -5.62
C THR A 13 -4.41 12.81 -5.77
N GLY A 14 -3.37 12.48 -6.53
CA GLY A 14 -2.23 13.36 -6.71
C GLY A 14 -0.97 12.66 -7.18
N VAL A 15 0.12 13.42 -7.31
CA VAL A 15 1.42 12.91 -7.69
C VAL A 15 2.34 12.89 -6.47
N TRP A 16 2.76 11.69 -6.09
CA TRP A 16 3.50 11.41 -4.88
C TRP A 16 4.91 10.95 -5.21
N ARG A 17 5.91 11.72 -4.80
CA ARG A 17 7.31 11.36 -4.97
C ARG A 17 7.89 10.89 -3.65
N MET A 18 8.37 9.64 -3.60
CA MET A 18 8.97 9.06 -2.40
C MET A 18 10.21 9.87 -1.97
N SER A 19 10.27 10.20 -0.67
CA SER A 19 11.41 10.93 -0.09
C SER A 19 12.44 9.95 0.43
N LYS A 20 13.54 9.75 -0.32
CA LYS A 20 14.61 8.83 0.08
C LYS A 20 15.26 9.16 1.42
N THR A 21 15.30 10.43 1.80
CA THR A 21 15.91 10.85 3.07
C THR A 21 15.04 10.52 4.28
N LEU A 22 13.75 10.22 4.06
CA LEU A 22 12.76 9.87 5.08
C LEU A 22 12.22 8.44 4.88
N SER A 23 12.93 7.61 4.12
CA SER A 23 12.55 6.23 3.85
C SER A 23 13.69 5.30 4.21
N ASP A 24 13.35 4.18 4.83
CA ASP A 24 14.31 3.11 5.12
C ASP A 24 14.69 2.34 3.85
N ASP A 25 15.75 1.54 3.94
CA ASP A 25 16.16 0.65 2.85
C ASP A 25 15.12 -0.46 2.65
N MET A 26 14.46 -0.49 1.49
CA MET A 26 13.53 -1.55 1.10
C MET A 26 14.25 -2.85 0.66
N GLY A 27 15.57 -2.82 0.49
CA GLY A 27 16.40 -3.92 0.01
C GLY A 27 16.23 -5.25 0.78
N PRO A 28 16.15 -5.26 2.13
CA PRO A 28 15.85 -6.45 2.91
C PRO A 28 14.46 -7.03 2.63
N SER A 29 13.42 -6.18 2.58
CA SER A 29 12.04 -6.61 2.28
C SER A 29 11.95 -7.23 0.89
N PHE A 30 12.56 -6.60 -0.12
CA PHE A 30 12.65 -7.16 -1.46
C PHE A 30 13.46 -8.47 -1.52
N ALA A 31 14.45 -8.65 -0.64
CA ALA A 31 15.23 -9.90 -0.58
C ALA A 31 14.34 -11.07 -0.15
N ILE A 32 13.55 -10.87 0.89
CA ILE A 32 12.61 -11.86 1.43
C ILE A 32 11.55 -12.19 0.38
N GLN A 33 11.16 -11.22 -0.43
CA GLN A 33 10.21 -11.41 -1.53
C GLN A 33 10.79 -12.12 -2.77
N GLY A 34 12.09 -12.44 -2.76
CA GLY A 34 12.75 -13.15 -3.86
C GLY A 34 13.26 -12.25 -4.99
N ILE A 35 13.27 -10.92 -4.81
CA ILE A 35 13.72 -9.99 -5.84
C ILE A 35 15.24 -10.08 -6.02
N PRO A 36 15.73 -10.30 -7.27
CA PRO A 36 17.16 -10.43 -7.53
C PRO A 36 17.97 -9.21 -7.04
N TRP A 37 19.17 -9.45 -6.50
CA TRP A 37 20.03 -8.40 -5.93
C TRP A 37 20.28 -7.23 -6.89
N ILE A 38 20.48 -7.52 -8.17
CA ILE A 38 20.72 -6.48 -9.18
C ILE A 38 19.53 -5.55 -9.37
N VAL A 39 18.30 -6.09 -9.33
CA VAL A 39 17.05 -5.31 -9.41
C VAL A 39 16.91 -4.46 -8.15
N ARG A 40 17.17 -5.02 -6.97
CA ARG A 40 17.14 -4.28 -5.69
C ARG A 40 18.12 -3.12 -5.69
N LYS A 41 19.33 -3.32 -6.22
CA LYS A 41 20.32 -2.24 -6.35
C LYS A 41 19.87 -1.14 -7.30
N ALA A 42 19.32 -1.48 -8.46
CA ALA A 42 18.76 -0.48 -9.37
C ALA A 42 17.66 0.35 -8.70
N ILE A 43 16.74 -0.28 -7.98
CA ILE A 43 15.64 0.40 -7.27
C ILE A 43 16.17 1.31 -6.16
N SER A 44 17.21 0.91 -5.43
CA SER A 44 17.82 1.75 -4.39
C SER A 44 18.30 3.11 -4.92
N TRP A 45 18.69 3.16 -6.19
CA TRP A 45 19.11 4.40 -6.86
C TRP A 45 17.96 5.11 -7.59
N ALA A 46 16.86 4.42 -7.89
CA ALA A 46 15.71 5.00 -8.57
C ALA A 46 14.90 5.96 -7.69
N THR A 47 14.40 7.03 -8.29
CA THR A 47 13.34 7.85 -7.69
C THR A 47 12.00 7.21 -8.02
N ILE A 48 11.20 6.89 -7.00
CA ILE A 48 9.86 6.34 -7.15
C ILE A 48 8.83 7.47 -7.10
N THR A 49 7.95 7.50 -8.10
CA THR A 49 6.84 8.44 -8.19
C THR A 49 5.55 7.67 -8.47
N GLY A 50 4.53 7.84 -7.64
CA GLY A 50 3.18 7.31 -7.84
C GLY A 50 2.23 8.41 -8.29
N ASN A 51 1.48 8.16 -9.38
CA ASN A 51 0.30 8.95 -9.72
C ASN A 51 -0.92 8.20 -9.19
N LEU A 52 -1.54 8.76 -8.15
CA LEU A 52 -2.63 8.15 -7.43
C LEU A 52 -3.95 8.76 -7.89
N THR A 53 -4.95 7.90 -8.10
CA THR A 53 -6.35 8.31 -8.27
C THR A 53 -7.23 7.51 -7.31
N GLN A 54 -8.07 8.21 -6.56
CA GLN A 54 -9.05 7.60 -5.67
C GLN A 54 -10.46 7.98 -6.14
N SER A 55 -11.31 6.97 -6.31
CA SER A 55 -12.70 7.17 -6.74
C SER A 55 -13.63 6.31 -5.89
N THR A 56 -14.82 6.81 -5.60
CA THR A 56 -15.89 6.05 -4.94
C THR A 56 -17.08 5.95 -5.88
N ASP A 57 -17.61 4.74 -6.06
CA ASP A 57 -18.76 4.50 -6.93
C ASP A 57 -20.11 4.81 -6.22
N ASN A 58 -21.22 4.71 -6.96
CA ASN A 58 -22.57 4.96 -6.42
C ASN A 58 -23.00 3.95 -5.33
N ALA A 59 -22.31 2.79 -5.23
CA ALA A 59 -22.56 1.80 -4.20
C ALA A 59 -21.67 2.03 -2.95
N GLY A 60 -20.81 3.05 -2.97
CA GLY A 60 -19.92 3.39 -1.87
C GLY A 60 -18.59 2.63 -1.88
N ASN A 61 -18.27 1.86 -2.93
CA ASN A 61 -17.00 1.15 -3.02
C ASN A 61 -15.91 2.12 -3.46
N THR A 62 -14.84 2.23 -2.67
CA THR A 62 -13.67 3.04 -3.01
C THR A 62 -12.64 2.19 -3.73
N THR A 63 -12.09 2.71 -4.82
CA THR A 63 -10.94 2.15 -5.54
C THR A 63 -9.81 3.17 -5.55
N ILE A 64 -8.60 2.70 -5.26
CA ILE A 64 -7.36 3.46 -5.38
C ILE A 64 -6.52 2.83 -6.49
N THR A 65 -6.09 3.63 -7.44
CA THR A 65 -5.12 3.22 -8.47
C THR A 65 -3.82 3.96 -8.24
N VAL A 66 -2.71 3.22 -8.23
CA VAL A 66 -1.35 3.72 -8.01
C VAL A 66 -0.56 3.40 -9.27
N ALA A 67 -0.43 4.37 -10.18
CA ALA A 67 0.45 4.23 -11.34
C ALA A 67 1.88 4.64 -10.96
N GLN A 68 2.72 3.67 -10.66
CA GLN A 68 4.10 3.89 -10.22
C GLN A 68 5.06 3.99 -11.39
N THR A 69 6.03 4.88 -11.25
CA THR A 69 7.17 5.04 -12.15
C THR A 69 8.46 5.08 -11.36
N ALA A 70 9.53 4.57 -11.97
CA ALA A 70 10.85 4.55 -11.38
C ALA A 70 11.86 5.13 -12.39
N SER A 71 12.70 6.06 -11.93
CA SER A 71 13.74 6.66 -12.79
C SER A 71 14.78 5.61 -13.24
N GLY A 72 15.52 5.90 -14.32
CA GLY A 72 16.62 5.05 -14.77
C GLY A 72 16.19 3.86 -15.63
N GLY A 73 15.02 3.95 -16.28
CA GLY A 73 14.53 2.94 -17.22
C GLY A 73 13.90 1.71 -16.56
N ILE A 74 13.69 1.73 -15.24
CA ILE A 74 12.95 0.69 -14.54
C ILE A 74 11.47 0.79 -14.94
N LYS A 75 10.92 -0.31 -15.43
CA LYS A 75 9.52 -0.38 -15.84
C LYS A 75 8.63 -0.14 -14.61
N GLY A 76 7.72 0.81 -14.73
CA GLY A 76 6.70 1.06 -13.72
C GLY A 76 5.64 -0.04 -13.67
N GLU A 77 4.86 -0.03 -12.60
CA GLU A 77 3.71 -0.92 -12.42
C GLU A 77 2.49 -0.11 -12.01
N THR A 78 1.30 -0.66 -12.26
CA THR A 78 0.05 -0.09 -11.78
C THR A 78 -0.57 -1.04 -10.78
N GLU A 79 -0.74 -0.57 -9.55
CA GLU A 79 -1.46 -1.29 -8.50
C GLU A 79 -2.88 -0.74 -8.40
N ILE A 80 -3.85 -1.62 -8.16
CA ILE A 80 -5.25 -1.25 -7.94
C ILE A 80 -5.63 -1.86 -6.60
N TYR A 81 -6.19 -1.07 -5.70
CA TYR A 81 -6.71 -1.46 -4.39
C TYR A 81 -8.21 -1.20 -4.35
N ASN A 82 -9.01 -2.27 -4.25
CA ASN A 82 -10.44 -2.20 -4.05
C ASN A 82 -10.71 -2.28 -2.54
N LEU A 83 -11.27 -1.22 -1.95
CA LEU A 83 -11.52 -1.12 -0.52
C LEU A 83 -12.87 -1.74 -0.13
N ASP A 84 -13.15 -2.94 -0.65
CA ASP A 84 -14.37 -3.72 -0.41
C ASP A 84 -14.10 -5.03 0.36
N GLU A 85 -12.86 -5.21 0.84
CA GLU A 85 -12.33 -6.36 1.56
C GLU A 85 -12.37 -7.70 0.79
N ARG A 86 -12.80 -7.68 -0.48
CA ARG A 86 -12.88 -8.89 -1.29
C ARG A 86 -11.51 -9.24 -1.82
N GLU A 87 -11.22 -10.55 -1.84
CA GLU A 87 -10.00 -11.06 -2.42
C GLU A 87 -10.07 -11.05 -3.95
N TYR A 88 -9.04 -10.51 -4.59
CA TYR A 88 -8.84 -10.62 -6.03
C TYR A 88 -7.38 -10.94 -6.35
N LYS A 89 -7.14 -11.39 -7.58
CA LYS A 89 -5.80 -11.68 -8.10
C LYS A 89 -5.31 -10.53 -8.97
N ALA A 90 -4.04 -10.17 -8.79
CA ALA A 90 -3.34 -9.22 -9.64
C ALA A 90 -1.99 -9.78 -10.06
N GLY A 91 -1.55 -9.45 -11.28
CA GLY A 91 -0.24 -9.82 -11.79
C GLY A 91 0.71 -8.63 -11.72
N SER A 92 1.91 -8.88 -11.20
CA SER A 92 3.04 -7.94 -11.16
C SER A 92 4.23 -8.53 -11.92
N ALA A 93 4.96 -7.70 -12.66
CA ALA A 93 6.19 -8.14 -13.32
C ALA A 93 7.32 -8.35 -12.30
N MET A 94 7.30 -7.59 -11.20
CA MET A 94 8.23 -7.69 -10.09
C MET A 94 7.89 -8.83 -9.13
N PHE A 95 6.61 -8.99 -8.78
CA PHE A 95 6.18 -9.83 -7.67
C PHE A 95 5.39 -11.09 -8.08
N GLY A 96 5.15 -11.27 -9.39
CA GLY A 96 4.36 -12.38 -9.91
C GLY A 96 2.86 -12.21 -9.59
N VAL A 97 2.15 -13.34 -9.51
CA VAL A 97 0.72 -13.32 -9.17
C VAL A 97 0.53 -13.17 -7.65
N GLN A 98 -0.32 -12.25 -7.27
CA GLN A 98 -0.66 -11.91 -5.88
C GLN A 98 -2.16 -12.04 -5.65
N ARG A 99 -2.54 -12.44 -4.43
CA ARG A 99 -3.90 -12.32 -3.90
C ARG A 99 -3.94 -11.10 -2.98
N ILE A 100 -4.87 -10.19 -3.24
CA ILE A 100 -4.94 -8.90 -2.56
C ILE A 100 -6.32 -8.75 -1.94
N ARG A 101 -6.36 -8.27 -0.70
CA ARG A 101 -7.54 -7.71 -0.05
C ARG A 101 -7.17 -6.32 0.44
N ALA A 102 -8.05 -5.35 0.29
CA ALA A 102 -7.87 -4.03 0.86
C ALA A 102 -9.18 -3.50 1.41
N GLY A 103 -9.10 -2.58 2.36
CA GLY A 103 -10.27 -2.08 3.06
C GLY A 103 -9.94 -0.88 3.93
N TRP A 104 -10.98 -0.38 4.59
CA TRP A 104 -10.84 0.63 5.62
C TRP A 104 -10.56 -0.05 6.97
N VAL A 105 -9.73 0.56 7.81
CA VAL A 105 -9.49 0.10 9.18
C VAL A 105 -9.60 1.26 10.15
N ASP A 106 -10.17 0.97 11.32
CA ASP A 106 -10.33 1.90 12.42
C ASP A 106 -9.65 1.32 13.67
N PHE A 107 -8.52 1.92 14.10
CA PHE A 107 -7.78 1.45 15.27
C PHE A 107 -8.37 1.91 16.60
N ARG A 108 -9.44 2.71 16.60
CA ARG A 108 -10.22 3.01 17.82
C ARG A 108 -11.00 1.79 18.30
N VAL A 109 -11.26 0.84 17.40
CA VAL A 109 -11.88 -0.45 17.75
C VAL A 109 -10.92 -1.27 18.60
N LYS A 110 -11.43 -1.83 19.71
CA LYS A 110 -10.63 -2.69 20.59
C LYS A 110 -10.25 -3.99 19.88
N LYS A 111 -8.95 -4.23 19.68
CA LYS A 111 -8.38 -5.42 18.99
C LYS A 111 -8.90 -5.56 17.55
N PRO A 112 -8.57 -4.64 16.65
CA PRO A 112 -8.97 -4.76 15.26
C PRO A 112 -8.32 -6.00 14.64
N LEU A 113 -9.06 -6.64 13.73
CA LEU A 113 -8.56 -7.79 12.98
C LEU A 113 -7.97 -7.32 11.65
N SER A 114 -6.81 -7.86 11.33
CA SER A 114 -6.21 -7.86 10.00
C SER A 114 -7.16 -8.46 8.97
N LEU A 115 -7.02 -8.06 7.71
CA LEU A 115 -7.67 -8.75 6.57
C LEU A 115 -7.19 -10.21 6.40
N SER A 116 -6.12 -10.62 7.10
CA SER A 116 -5.72 -12.02 7.25
C SER A 116 -6.58 -12.82 8.26
N GLY A 117 -7.44 -12.15 9.03
CA GLY A 117 -8.25 -12.72 10.12
C GLY A 117 -7.51 -12.84 11.46
N ARG A 118 -6.24 -12.41 11.54
CA ARG A 118 -5.45 -12.39 12.77
C ARG A 118 -5.56 -11.02 13.47
N PRO A 119 -5.26 -10.91 14.77
CA PRO A 119 -5.11 -9.60 15.40
C PRO A 119 -4.05 -8.76 14.68
N PHE A 120 -4.31 -7.46 14.50
CA PHE A 120 -3.30 -6.53 13.98
C PHE A 120 -2.05 -6.52 14.89
N ASP A 121 -0.88 -6.47 14.27
CA ASP A 121 0.35 -6.16 14.99
C ASP A 121 0.34 -4.68 15.37
N THR A 122 0.57 -4.39 16.65
CA THR A 122 0.61 -3.00 17.16
C THR A 122 1.69 -2.17 16.49
N TYR A 123 2.75 -2.80 15.99
CA TYR A 123 3.78 -2.11 15.22
C TYR A 123 3.21 -1.38 13.98
N LEU A 124 2.14 -1.91 13.37
CA LEU A 124 1.54 -1.32 12.17
C LEU A 124 0.65 -0.12 12.47
N SER A 125 0.22 0.08 13.72
CA SER A 125 -0.66 1.19 14.13
C SER A 125 -0.01 2.13 15.15
N GLU A 126 1.25 1.89 15.53
CA GLU A 126 1.97 2.73 16.48
C GLU A 126 2.20 4.14 15.91
N GLY A 127 1.81 5.17 16.66
CA GLY A 127 2.01 6.57 16.28
C GLY A 127 1.04 7.11 15.23
N TRP A 128 0.05 6.33 14.79
CA TRP A 128 -0.99 6.78 13.88
C TRP A 128 -1.92 7.80 14.56
N ILE A 129 -2.28 8.84 13.80
CA ILE A 129 -3.22 9.87 14.24
C ILE A 129 -4.60 9.49 13.68
N GLU A 130 -5.58 9.34 14.56
CA GLU A 130 -6.96 9.11 14.14
C GLU A 130 -7.61 10.40 13.62
N ASP A 131 -8.56 10.25 12.71
CA ASP A 131 -9.42 11.36 12.32
C ASP A 131 -10.32 11.76 13.51
N ASP A 132 -10.55 13.06 13.65
CA ASP A 132 -11.39 13.64 14.71
C ASP A 132 -12.86 13.23 14.54
N ASP A 133 -13.29 12.79 13.35
CA ASP A 133 -14.64 12.22 13.16
C ASP A 133 -14.72 10.76 13.64
N PRO A 134 -15.43 10.48 14.75
CA PRO A 134 -15.55 9.13 15.32
C PRO A 134 -16.34 8.15 14.45
N ASN A 135 -17.03 8.62 13.40
CA ASN A 135 -17.88 7.78 12.55
C ASN A 135 -17.19 7.33 11.26
N VAL A 136 -15.95 7.76 11.03
CA VAL A 136 -15.24 7.59 9.77
C VAL A 136 -13.94 6.84 10.05
N ALA A 137 -13.77 5.65 9.45
CA ALA A 137 -12.53 4.89 9.59
C ALA A 137 -11.33 5.73 9.11
N GLY A 138 -10.30 5.85 9.94
CA GLY A 138 -9.19 6.78 9.72
C GLY A 138 -8.13 6.30 8.72
N HIS A 139 -8.10 5.00 8.42
CA HIS A 139 -6.96 4.39 7.73
C HIS A 139 -7.38 3.41 6.65
N ILE A 140 -6.44 3.11 5.76
CA ILE A 140 -6.58 2.08 4.72
C ILE A 140 -5.67 0.94 5.11
N THR A 141 -6.05 -0.29 4.81
CA THR A 141 -5.18 -1.45 4.99
C THR A 141 -5.21 -2.33 3.75
N ALA A 142 -4.09 -2.99 3.48
CA ALA A 142 -3.97 -4.02 2.46
C ALA A 142 -3.27 -5.26 3.01
N TYR A 143 -3.80 -6.43 2.64
CA TYR A 143 -3.17 -7.72 2.88
C TYR A 143 -2.91 -8.41 1.55
N ILE A 144 -1.63 -8.67 1.29
CA ILE A 144 -1.13 -9.15 0.00
C ILE A 144 -0.41 -10.47 0.23
N VAL A 145 -0.75 -11.49 -0.56
CA VAL A 145 -0.12 -12.81 -0.50
C VAL A 145 0.43 -13.19 -1.87
N SER A 146 1.71 -13.52 -1.95
CA SER A 146 2.30 -14.06 -3.19
C SER A 146 1.85 -15.50 -3.42
N GLU A 147 1.41 -15.83 -4.64
CA GLU A 147 1.07 -17.21 -5.01
C GLU A 147 2.31 -18.06 -5.30
N GLN A 148 3.47 -17.43 -5.58
CA GLN A 148 4.67 -18.13 -6.02
C GLN A 148 5.77 -18.14 -4.95
N ALA A 149 6.00 -17.02 -4.29
CA ALA A 149 7.14 -16.84 -3.40
C ALA A 149 6.80 -17.07 -1.90
N GLY A 150 5.55 -17.37 -1.57
CA GLY A 150 5.14 -17.82 -0.24
C GLY A 150 5.16 -16.76 0.87
N TRP A 151 5.41 -15.50 0.54
CA TRP A 151 5.35 -14.38 1.48
C TRP A 151 3.96 -13.76 1.54
N SER A 152 3.66 -13.13 2.67
CA SER A 152 2.53 -12.21 2.85
C SER A 152 3.03 -10.88 3.38
N VAL A 153 2.38 -9.79 2.97
CA VAL A 153 2.62 -8.44 3.49
C VAL A 153 1.30 -7.89 4.00
N GLU A 154 1.38 -7.24 5.16
CA GLU A 154 0.32 -6.42 5.71
C GLU A 154 0.77 -4.97 5.74
N GLN A 155 -0.09 -4.08 5.27
CA GLN A 155 0.16 -2.66 5.17
C GLN A 155 -1.02 -1.91 5.76
N VAL A 156 -0.71 -0.80 6.39
CA VAL A 156 -1.62 0.22 6.86
C VAL A 156 -1.10 1.53 6.32
#